data_AF-A0A0W0F4Z5-F1
#
_entry.id   AF-A0A0W0F4Z5-F1
#
_cell.length_a   1.000
_cell.length_b   1.000
_cell.length_c   1.000
_cell.angle_alpha   90.00
_cell.angle_beta   90.00
_cell.angle_gamma   90.00
#
_symmetry.space_group_name_H-M   'P 1'
#
loop_
_entity.id
_entity.type
_entity.pdbx_description
1 polymer ?
#
loop_
_entity_poly.entity_id
_entity_poly.type
_entity_poly.pdbx_seq_one_letter_code
_entity_poly.pdbx_strand_id
1 'polypeptide(L)'
;MEERKKPGETLRWSTLPGVLQTRSGTAVSLRTLANLKVNQLDQLFRTMLDLKWTALILHSIPFLQRYFSLDQKNPTDCLNYNSFDDLISCFDTFTVTKAYYTPETYAKAQPTNAELDAWKEITHLLLDVGRDGDCTSIVVPEVLADSYTVSPFDHYCVLHEIQANEDGVYAKGWGLMVVPSNLSSTALPSVHISSPHPLFDYTSQQSAAVFAGTGAKSLLISGRIRSALFNQTDCIHPSSNTTIYYKTDPAHDVNEPFVVALKEIYHWQHAQAGGCPPETCAFIQMHGKATTTCPRDQVFLSSGLSRSASSVEWYTSPSHEHLPIRRLQRNLRTAFPTWNISLPSDSECSLTATTNVFGRYVNGIAEGEVCVKGATAKSATGEFVHVEQAPVATSEESYEAWVEAVREAFGGYAVM
;
A
#
# COMPACT_ATOMS: atom_id res chain seq x y z
N MET A 1 57.16 33.73 22.88
CA MET A 1 55.97 34.59 22.92
C MET A 1 54.78 33.76 22.39
N GLU A 2 54.06 32.96 23.19
CA GLU A 2 53.94 32.93 24.67
C GLU A 2 53.37 34.26 25.21
N GLU A 3 52.33 34.31 26.04
CA GLU A 3 51.80 33.34 27.03
C GLU A 3 50.45 32.72 26.60
N ARG A 4 49.86 31.62 27.14
CA ARG A 4 49.90 30.83 28.40
C ARG A 4 48.92 31.22 29.54
N LYS A 5 48.10 30.23 29.92
CA LYS A 5 47.38 30.00 31.22
C LYS A 5 46.10 30.80 31.50
N LYS A 6 45.11 30.29 32.26
CA LYS A 6 44.69 28.89 32.61
C LYS A 6 43.21 28.91 33.11
N PRO A 7 42.52 27.76 33.24
CA PRO A 7 41.09 27.71 33.60
C PRO A 7 40.83 27.34 35.08
N GLY A 8 39.57 27.50 35.47
CA GLY A 8 38.89 26.59 36.41
C GLY A 8 38.32 27.24 37.67
N GLU A 9 37.05 26.99 37.94
CA GLU A 9 36.49 27.09 39.29
C GLU A 9 35.38 26.04 39.49
N THR A 10 35.32 25.44 40.67
CA THR A 10 34.41 24.35 41.03
C THR A 10 33.62 24.72 42.28
N LEU A 11 32.31 24.50 42.28
CA LEU A 11 31.47 24.63 43.47
C LEU A 11 30.80 23.29 43.83
N ARG A 12 30.86 22.95 45.11
CA ARG A 12 30.31 21.72 45.71
C ARG A 12 30.08 21.99 47.21
N TRP A 13 29.14 21.25 47.81
CA TRP A 13 28.68 21.41 49.21
C TRP A 13 27.86 22.71 49.42
N SER A 14 26.95 22.82 50.39
CA SER A 14 26.77 22.06 51.65
C SER A 14 25.38 21.41 51.84
N THR A 15 25.23 20.66 52.94
CA THR A 15 24.08 19.80 53.27
C THR A 15 23.53 20.05 54.68
N LEU A 16 22.27 19.62 54.91
CA LEU A 16 21.63 19.38 56.24
C LEU A 16 21.28 20.63 57.10
N PRO A 17 20.43 20.50 58.15
CA PRO A 17 19.44 19.43 58.47
C PRO A 17 18.01 19.96 58.76
N GLY A 18 17.04 19.05 58.88
CA GLY A 18 15.72 19.33 59.47
C GLY A 18 14.97 18.04 59.82
N VAL A 19 14.71 17.80 61.12
CA VAL A 19 14.05 16.59 61.64
C VAL A 19 13.01 16.97 62.68
N LEU A 20 11.81 16.36 62.63
CA LEU A 20 10.93 16.28 63.80
C LEU A 20 10.02 15.04 63.75
N GLN A 21 10.16 14.19 64.78
CA GLN A 21 9.25 13.10 65.14
C GLN A 21 8.03 13.66 65.94
N THR A 22 7.00 12.94 66.42
CA THR A 22 6.56 11.52 66.45
C THR A 22 5.07 11.48 65.98
N ARG A 23 4.12 10.54 66.24
CA ARG A 23 4.02 9.30 67.05
C ARG A 23 2.82 8.44 66.59
N SER A 24 2.74 7.21 67.14
CA SER A 24 1.58 6.28 67.20
C SER A 24 0.97 5.76 65.89
N GLY A 25 0.66 4.47 65.72
CA GLY A 25 1.04 3.29 66.52
C GLY A 25 -0.10 2.44 67.08
N THR A 26 -0.78 1.70 66.21
CA THR A 26 -1.65 0.57 66.58
C THR A 26 -1.47 -0.55 65.55
N ALA A 27 -1.08 -1.74 66.00
CA ALA A 27 -1.04 -2.93 65.15
C ALA A 27 -2.42 -3.61 65.16
N VAL A 28 -2.87 -4.10 64.01
CA VAL A 28 -4.11 -4.88 63.86
C VAL A 28 -3.76 -6.24 63.24
N SER A 29 -4.38 -7.29 63.76
CA SER A 29 -4.00 -8.68 63.49
C SER A 29 -4.40 -9.17 62.10
N LEU A 30 -3.49 -9.91 61.44
CA LEU A 30 -3.73 -10.63 60.20
C LEU A 30 -4.58 -11.90 60.43
N ARG A 31 -5.85 -11.73 60.85
CA ARG A 31 -6.90 -12.77 60.87
C ARG A 31 -8.29 -12.12 61.03
N THR A 32 -8.98 -11.91 59.91
CA THR A 32 -10.47 -11.89 59.68
C THR A 32 -10.74 -11.07 58.42
N LEU A 33 -10.56 -11.67 57.24
CA LEU A 33 -10.91 -11.06 55.95
C LEU A 33 -11.27 -12.12 54.88
N ALA A 34 -11.99 -13.15 55.32
CA ALA A 34 -12.65 -14.13 54.46
C ALA A 34 -14.17 -14.10 54.75
N ASN A 35 -14.99 -14.53 53.80
CA ASN A 35 -16.46 -14.61 53.88
C ASN A 35 -17.22 -13.26 53.89
N LEU A 36 -16.97 -12.34 52.95
CA LEU A 36 -17.93 -11.27 52.62
C LEU A 36 -17.72 -10.62 51.22
N LYS A 37 -17.64 -11.40 50.13
CA LYS A 37 -17.59 -10.82 48.76
C LYS A 37 -18.06 -11.68 47.56
N VAL A 38 -18.93 -12.67 47.77
CA VAL A 38 -19.47 -13.52 46.68
C VAL A 38 -20.78 -12.96 46.10
N ASN A 39 -21.73 -12.60 46.96
CA ASN A 39 -23.14 -12.37 46.57
C ASN A 39 -23.46 -10.99 45.96
N GLN A 40 -22.48 -10.22 45.49
CA GLN A 40 -22.70 -8.97 44.75
C GLN A 40 -22.10 -8.94 43.34
N LEU A 41 -21.23 -9.89 42.98
CA LEU A 41 -20.73 -10.03 41.60
C LEU A 41 -21.74 -10.73 40.69
N ASP A 42 -22.44 -11.76 41.20
CA ASP A 42 -23.42 -12.53 40.43
C ASP A 42 -24.65 -11.69 40.00
N GLN A 43 -24.95 -10.60 40.73
CA GLN A 43 -26.05 -9.71 40.41
C GLN A 43 -25.70 -8.61 39.39
N LEU A 44 -24.39 -8.33 39.19
CA LEU A 44 -23.87 -7.46 38.14
C LEU A 44 -23.68 -8.21 36.80
N PHE A 45 -23.36 -9.50 36.85
CA PHE A 45 -23.27 -10.33 35.63
C PHE A 45 -24.63 -10.59 34.97
N ARG A 46 -25.70 -10.73 35.78
CA ARG A 46 -27.05 -11.07 35.28
C ARG A 46 -27.81 -9.91 34.61
N THR A 47 -27.32 -8.67 34.70
CA THR A 47 -27.93 -7.49 34.07
C THR A 47 -27.16 -6.97 32.85
N MET A 48 -26.07 -7.63 32.44
CA MET A 48 -25.32 -7.30 31.22
C MET A 48 -25.55 -8.28 30.05
N LEU A 49 -26.39 -9.30 30.21
CA LEU A 49 -26.93 -10.08 29.08
C LEU A 49 -28.22 -9.42 28.54
N ASP A 50 -28.06 -8.25 27.92
CA ASP A 50 -29.12 -7.61 27.12
C ASP A 50 -28.88 -7.88 25.62
N LEU A 51 -29.96 -7.99 24.84
CA LEU A 51 -30.05 -8.83 23.63
C LEU A 51 -29.32 -8.32 22.37
N LYS A 52 -28.34 -7.40 22.49
CA LYS A 52 -27.73 -6.69 21.35
C LYS A 52 -26.34 -7.18 20.93
N TRP A 53 -25.64 -7.97 21.73
CA TRP A 53 -24.27 -8.42 21.42
C TRP A 53 -24.17 -9.66 20.53
N THR A 54 -25.18 -10.52 20.50
CA THR A 54 -25.20 -11.73 19.64
C THR A 54 -25.15 -11.36 18.15
N ALA A 55 -25.82 -10.29 17.74
CA ALA A 55 -25.78 -9.79 16.37
C ALA A 55 -24.36 -9.36 15.94
N LEU A 56 -23.62 -8.68 16.82
CA LEU A 56 -22.27 -8.19 16.52
C LEU A 56 -21.24 -9.33 16.43
N ILE A 57 -21.38 -10.36 17.28
CA ILE A 57 -20.52 -11.55 17.25
C ILE A 57 -20.78 -12.38 15.99
N LEU A 58 -22.04 -12.54 15.56
CA LEU A 58 -22.37 -13.29 14.34
C LEU A 58 -21.82 -12.65 13.05
N HIS A 59 -21.69 -11.32 12.99
CA HIS A 59 -21.07 -10.65 11.84
C HIS A 59 -19.53 -10.71 11.82
N SER A 60 -18.89 -11.19 12.90
CA SER A 60 -17.43 -11.37 12.96
C SER A 60 -16.97 -12.84 12.80
N ILE A 61 -17.91 -13.78 12.64
CA ILE A 61 -17.60 -15.19 12.35
C ILE A 61 -16.95 -15.40 10.96
N PRO A 62 -17.38 -14.75 9.86
CA PRO A 62 -16.73 -14.93 8.55
C PRO A 62 -15.25 -14.54 8.56
N PHE A 63 -14.92 -13.47 9.29
CA PHE A 63 -13.54 -12.99 9.45
C PHE A 63 -12.66 -14.00 10.18
N LEU A 64 -13.18 -14.64 11.25
CA LEU A 64 -12.45 -15.70 11.94
C LEU A 64 -12.31 -16.98 11.09
N GLN A 65 -13.30 -17.32 10.26
CA GLN A 65 -13.18 -18.47 9.36
C GLN A 65 -12.12 -18.26 8.26
N ARG A 66 -11.95 -17.04 7.72
CA ARG A 66 -10.83 -16.72 6.80
C ARG A 66 -9.44 -16.93 7.45
N TYR A 67 -9.30 -16.84 8.77
CA TYR A 67 -8.04 -17.05 9.50
C TYR A 67 -7.74 -18.48 9.97
N PHE A 68 -8.65 -19.45 9.78
CA PHE A 68 -8.47 -20.84 10.21
C PHE A 68 -8.30 -21.86 9.06
N SER A 69 -7.80 -21.41 7.90
CA SER A 69 -7.36 -22.27 6.79
C SER A 69 -5.97 -22.88 7.08
N LEU A 70 -5.89 -23.70 8.14
CA LEU A 70 -4.66 -24.18 8.79
C LEU A 70 -3.78 -25.17 7.97
N ASP A 71 -4.01 -25.33 6.66
CA ASP A 71 -3.29 -26.31 5.82
C ASP A 71 -2.56 -25.71 4.62
N GLN A 72 -2.72 -24.40 4.36
CA GLN A 72 -1.92 -23.65 3.38
C GLN A 72 -0.47 -23.56 3.86
N LYS A 73 0.46 -24.05 3.05
CA LYS A 73 1.89 -24.12 3.35
C LYS A 73 2.73 -23.35 2.33
N ASN A 74 2.21 -23.09 1.14
CA ASN A 74 2.87 -22.32 0.09
C ASN A 74 1.87 -21.44 -0.66
N PRO A 75 2.28 -20.32 -1.29
CA PRO A 75 1.37 -19.46 -2.05
C PRO A 75 0.73 -20.17 -3.25
N THR A 76 1.39 -21.21 -3.79
CA THR A 76 0.83 -22.11 -4.81
C THR A 76 -0.49 -22.77 -4.37
N ASP A 77 -0.71 -22.96 -3.07
CA ASP A 77 -1.96 -23.53 -2.53
C ASP A 77 -3.16 -22.58 -2.76
N CYS A 78 -2.94 -21.29 -2.98
CA CYS A 78 -3.99 -20.31 -3.29
C CYS A 78 -4.71 -20.59 -4.62
N LEU A 79 -4.08 -21.30 -5.56
CA LEU A 79 -4.69 -21.64 -6.85
C LEU A 79 -5.89 -22.59 -6.74
N ASN A 80 -6.15 -23.15 -5.55
CA ASN A 80 -7.31 -24.01 -5.27
C ASN A 80 -8.61 -23.22 -4.94
N TYR A 81 -8.56 -21.89 -4.86
CA TYR A 81 -9.77 -21.07 -4.65
C TYR A 81 -10.62 -20.94 -5.92
N ASN A 82 -11.92 -20.72 -5.75
CA ASN A 82 -12.90 -20.63 -6.84
C ASN A 82 -13.29 -19.18 -7.20
N SER A 83 -12.62 -18.17 -6.63
CA SER A 83 -12.88 -16.76 -6.88
C SER A 83 -11.58 -15.95 -6.88
N PHE A 84 -11.57 -14.84 -7.63
CA PHE A 84 -10.41 -13.96 -7.69
C PHE A 84 -10.20 -13.16 -6.39
N ASP A 85 -11.25 -12.81 -5.65
CA ASP A 85 -11.11 -12.16 -4.33
C ASP A 85 -10.49 -13.11 -3.30
N ASP A 86 -10.91 -14.37 -3.25
CA ASP A 86 -10.33 -15.35 -2.33
C ASP A 86 -8.88 -15.70 -2.72
N LEU A 87 -8.56 -15.75 -4.02
CA LEU A 87 -7.18 -15.91 -4.51
C LEU A 87 -6.28 -14.78 -3.99
N ILE A 88 -6.67 -13.52 -4.20
CA ILE A 88 -5.88 -12.36 -3.75
C ILE A 88 -5.84 -12.30 -2.23
N SER A 89 -6.95 -12.58 -1.55
CA SER A 89 -7.00 -12.67 -0.08
C SER A 89 -6.07 -13.75 0.47
N CYS A 90 -5.91 -14.87 -0.23
CA CYS A 90 -4.94 -15.91 0.13
C CYS A 90 -3.50 -15.43 -0.08
N PHE A 91 -3.16 -14.84 -1.23
CA PHE A 91 -1.83 -14.29 -1.48
C PHE A 91 -1.45 -13.16 -0.51
N ASP A 92 -2.42 -12.37 -0.03
CA ASP A 92 -2.21 -11.35 1.00
C ASP A 92 -1.76 -11.97 2.34
N THR A 93 -2.14 -13.23 2.67
CA THR A 93 -1.73 -13.87 3.94
C THR A 93 -0.22 -14.14 4.02
N PHE A 94 0.42 -14.40 2.88
CA PHE A 94 1.87 -14.64 2.80
C PHE A 94 2.70 -13.35 2.82
N THR A 95 2.08 -12.16 2.80
CA THR A 95 2.78 -10.85 2.84
C THR A 95 3.82 -10.79 3.96
N VAL A 96 5.06 -10.43 3.65
CA VAL A 96 6.10 -10.28 4.68
C VAL A 96 5.76 -9.13 5.62
N THR A 97 5.63 -9.47 6.91
CA THR A 97 5.02 -8.60 7.93
C THR A 97 6.04 -7.71 8.66
N LYS A 98 5.57 -7.01 9.70
CA LYS A 98 6.30 -5.96 10.43
C LYS A 98 7.55 -6.48 11.14
N ALA A 99 8.67 -5.80 10.96
CA ALA A 99 9.96 -6.09 11.60
C ALA A 99 10.51 -7.51 11.33
N TYR A 100 10.11 -8.13 10.22
CA TYR A 100 10.54 -9.47 9.84
C TYR A 100 12.05 -9.55 9.55
N TYR A 101 12.60 -8.56 8.84
CA TYR A 101 13.99 -8.60 8.39
C TYR A 101 14.97 -7.94 9.38
N THR A 102 16.19 -8.48 9.41
CA THR A 102 17.41 -7.74 9.77
C THR A 102 18.06 -7.22 8.49
N PRO A 103 19.05 -6.31 8.55
CA PRO A 103 19.80 -5.89 7.36
C PRO A 103 20.40 -7.06 6.57
N GLU A 104 20.84 -8.11 7.26
CA GLU A 104 21.46 -9.31 6.68
C GLU A 104 20.44 -10.27 6.05
N THR A 105 19.22 -10.39 6.58
CA THR A 105 18.17 -11.21 5.96
C THR A 105 17.49 -10.47 4.82
N TYR A 106 17.28 -9.15 4.94
CA TYR A 106 16.83 -8.30 3.83
C TYR A 106 17.80 -8.37 2.65
N ALA A 107 19.11 -8.24 2.88
CA ALA A 107 20.11 -8.31 1.82
C ALA A 107 20.18 -9.67 1.09
N LYS A 108 19.66 -10.75 1.69
CA LYS A 108 19.49 -12.06 1.04
C LYS A 108 18.15 -12.22 0.32
N ALA A 109 17.14 -11.45 0.74
CA ALA A 109 15.81 -11.44 0.14
C ALA A 109 15.70 -10.47 -1.04
N GLN A 110 16.66 -9.57 -1.24
CA GLN A 110 16.75 -8.73 -2.45
C GLN A 110 17.25 -9.55 -3.66
N PRO A 111 16.81 -9.22 -4.89
CA PRO A 111 17.30 -9.88 -6.10
C PRO A 111 18.77 -9.54 -6.39
N THR A 112 19.51 -10.52 -6.90
CA THR A 112 20.75 -10.27 -7.64
C THR A 112 20.46 -9.58 -8.98
N ASN A 113 21.47 -9.02 -9.64
CA ASN A 113 21.29 -8.37 -10.95
C ASN A 113 20.65 -9.31 -12.00
N ALA A 114 20.97 -10.61 -11.97
CA ALA A 114 20.40 -11.59 -12.91
C ALA A 114 18.92 -11.85 -12.63
N GLU A 115 18.54 -12.02 -11.36
CA GLU A 115 17.13 -12.09 -10.94
C GLU A 115 16.38 -10.78 -11.27
N LEU A 116 17.05 -9.63 -11.16
CA LEU A 116 16.46 -8.30 -11.40
C LEU A 116 16.20 -8.03 -12.88
N ASP A 117 17.09 -8.47 -13.77
CA ASP A 117 16.87 -8.36 -15.22
C ASP A 117 15.81 -9.37 -15.69
N ALA A 118 15.82 -10.59 -15.15
CA ALA A 118 14.75 -11.57 -15.35
C ALA A 118 13.38 -11.10 -14.79
N TRP A 119 13.36 -10.32 -13.71
CA TRP A 119 12.13 -9.74 -13.14
C TRP A 119 11.49 -8.70 -14.08
N LYS A 120 12.30 -7.95 -14.84
CA LYS A 120 11.81 -7.08 -15.92
C LYS A 120 11.30 -7.92 -17.09
N GLU A 121 12.07 -8.91 -17.53
CA GLU A 121 11.71 -9.81 -18.63
C GLU A 121 10.35 -10.47 -18.38
N ILE A 122 10.13 -11.09 -17.22
CA ILE A 122 8.85 -11.73 -16.90
C ILE A 122 7.70 -10.72 -16.76
N THR A 123 7.96 -9.51 -16.25
CA THR A 123 6.99 -8.40 -16.21
C THR A 123 6.55 -8.01 -17.62
N HIS A 124 7.49 -7.92 -18.57
CA HIS A 124 7.21 -7.60 -19.97
C HIS A 124 6.39 -8.70 -20.66
N LEU A 125 6.80 -9.97 -20.50
CA LEU A 125 6.13 -11.13 -21.11
C LEU A 125 4.67 -11.28 -20.67
N LEU A 126 4.35 -11.01 -19.39
CA LEU A 126 2.98 -10.96 -18.89
C LEU A 126 2.14 -9.90 -19.60
N LEU A 127 2.70 -8.72 -19.83
CA LEU A 127 2.00 -7.63 -20.50
C LEU A 127 1.74 -7.95 -21.99
N ASP A 128 2.59 -8.73 -22.65
CA ASP A 128 2.30 -9.17 -24.01
C ASP A 128 1.21 -10.26 -24.10
N VAL A 129 1.14 -11.22 -23.16
CA VAL A 129 0.17 -12.33 -23.24
C VAL A 129 -1.29 -11.90 -23.24
N GLY A 130 -1.64 -10.75 -22.65
CA GLY A 130 -2.96 -10.13 -22.80
C GLY A 130 -3.29 -9.64 -24.23
N ARG A 131 -2.57 -10.11 -25.26
CA ARG A 131 -2.92 -10.06 -26.69
C ARG A 131 -3.37 -11.42 -27.24
N ASP A 132 -2.72 -12.51 -26.79
CA ASP A 132 -2.75 -13.81 -27.45
C ASP A 132 -3.42 -14.93 -26.63
N GLY A 133 -3.86 -14.65 -25.38
CA GLY A 133 -4.80 -15.51 -24.65
C GLY A 133 -4.18 -16.53 -23.68
N ASP A 134 -2.91 -16.89 -23.86
CA ASP A 134 -2.36 -18.13 -23.29
C ASP A 134 -1.21 -17.89 -22.30
N CYS A 135 -1.50 -18.05 -21.00
CA CYS A 135 -0.50 -17.99 -19.93
C CYS A 135 0.58 -19.06 -20.04
N THR A 136 0.32 -20.19 -20.70
CA THR A 136 1.29 -21.30 -20.85
C THR A 136 2.38 -21.02 -21.88
N SER A 137 2.22 -19.95 -22.67
CA SER A 137 3.28 -19.42 -23.53
C SER A 137 4.40 -18.71 -22.76
N ILE A 138 4.17 -18.34 -21.49
CA ILE A 138 5.14 -17.60 -20.67
C ILE A 138 6.16 -18.55 -20.09
N VAL A 139 7.39 -18.50 -20.61
CA VAL A 139 8.54 -19.17 -20.01
C VAL A 139 9.10 -18.27 -18.91
N VAL A 140 9.04 -18.73 -17.66
CA VAL A 140 9.72 -18.07 -16.54
C VAL A 140 11.23 -18.27 -16.68
N PRO A 141 12.06 -17.20 -16.61
CA PRO A 141 13.51 -17.33 -16.71
C PRO A 141 14.09 -18.28 -15.65
N GLU A 142 15.10 -19.08 -16.02
CA GLU A 142 15.68 -20.14 -15.17
C GLU A 142 16.12 -19.63 -13.79
N VAL A 143 16.70 -18.42 -13.73
CA VAL A 143 17.14 -17.77 -12.47
C VAL A 143 16.00 -17.39 -11.52
N LEU A 144 14.75 -17.44 -11.97
CA LEU A 144 13.55 -17.20 -11.17
C LEU A 144 12.76 -18.48 -10.85
N ALA A 145 12.96 -19.58 -11.58
CA ALA A 145 12.09 -20.76 -11.53
C ALA A 145 12.00 -21.45 -10.15
N ASP A 146 13.07 -21.37 -9.34
CA ASP A 146 13.10 -21.88 -7.96
C ASP A 146 12.38 -20.97 -6.94
N SER A 147 11.88 -19.79 -7.36
CA SER A 147 11.25 -18.79 -6.49
C SER A 147 9.90 -18.30 -7.01
N TYR A 148 9.70 -18.18 -8.32
CA TYR A 148 8.52 -17.60 -8.95
C TYR A 148 7.99 -18.50 -10.07
N THR A 149 6.67 -18.49 -10.26
CA THR A 149 5.99 -19.13 -11.40
C THR A 149 4.91 -18.22 -11.98
N VAL A 150 4.50 -18.47 -13.22
CA VAL A 150 3.26 -17.94 -13.77
C VAL A 150 2.23 -19.05 -13.88
N SER A 151 1.09 -18.85 -13.22
CA SER A 151 -0.03 -19.80 -13.18
C SER A 151 -1.26 -19.22 -13.89
N PRO A 152 -1.98 -19.99 -14.73
CA PRO A 152 -3.29 -19.60 -15.20
C PRO A 152 -4.32 -19.71 -14.05
N PHE A 153 -5.17 -18.70 -13.90
CA PHE A 153 -6.31 -18.74 -12.99
C PHE A 153 -7.51 -18.06 -13.65
N ASP A 154 -8.58 -18.82 -13.92
CA ASP A 154 -9.79 -18.35 -14.60
C ASP A 154 -9.53 -17.58 -15.91
N HIS A 155 -9.56 -16.24 -15.89
CA HIS A 155 -9.30 -15.37 -17.04
C HIS A 155 -8.04 -14.51 -16.85
N TYR A 156 -7.09 -14.99 -16.03
CA TYR A 156 -5.89 -14.26 -15.63
C TYR A 156 -4.62 -15.12 -15.72
N CYS A 157 -3.49 -14.45 -15.97
CA CYS A 157 -2.16 -15.01 -15.73
C CYS A 157 -1.58 -14.38 -14.46
N VAL A 158 -1.15 -15.21 -13.51
CA VAL A 158 -0.75 -14.81 -12.16
C VAL A 158 0.73 -15.15 -11.95
N LEU A 159 1.59 -14.13 -11.90
CA LEU A 159 2.97 -14.26 -11.45
C LEU A 159 3.03 -14.18 -9.93
N HIS A 160 3.36 -15.30 -9.29
CA HIS A 160 3.42 -15.42 -7.83
C HIS A 160 4.68 -16.19 -7.38
N GLU A 161 5.07 -15.97 -6.13
CA GLU A 161 6.14 -16.74 -5.50
C GLU A 161 5.64 -18.19 -5.25
N ILE A 162 6.51 -19.19 -5.39
CA ILE A 162 6.10 -20.61 -5.28
C ILE A 162 6.16 -21.18 -3.86
N GLN A 163 6.92 -20.54 -2.96
CA GLN A 163 7.26 -21.05 -1.64
C GLN A 163 6.94 -20.04 -0.53
N ALA A 164 6.63 -20.56 0.66
CA ALA A 164 6.70 -19.80 1.90
C ALA A 164 7.92 -20.26 2.72
N ASN A 165 8.36 -19.42 3.65
CA ASN A 165 9.40 -19.75 4.62
C ASN A 165 8.81 -20.43 5.89
N GLU A 166 9.67 -20.74 6.86
CA GLU A 166 9.29 -21.41 8.12
C GLU A 166 8.28 -20.60 8.97
N ASP A 167 8.18 -19.29 8.76
CA ASP A 167 7.24 -18.39 9.43
C ASP A 167 5.89 -18.26 8.70
N GLY A 168 5.72 -18.94 7.55
CA GLY A 168 4.50 -18.91 6.75
C GLY A 168 4.32 -17.68 5.86
N VAL A 169 5.37 -16.88 5.65
CA VAL A 169 5.36 -15.71 4.74
C VAL A 169 6.25 -15.97 3.52
N TYR A 170 6.13 -15.13 2.49
CA TYR A 170 6.99 -15.14 1.31
C TYR A 170 8.49 -15.16 1.69
N ALA A 171 9.28 -16.00 1.01
CA ALA A 171 10.72 -16.09 1.22
C ALA A 171 11.48 -14.92 0.56
N LYS A 172 11.03 -14.47 -0.62
CA LYS A 172 11.56 -13.32 -1.37
C LYS A 172 10.73 -12.06 -1.14
N GLY A 173 9.40 -12.16 -1.24
CA GLY A 173 8.44 -11.08 -0.96
C GLY A 173 8.50 -9.91 -1.95
N TRP A 174 8.80 -10.16 -3.22
CA TRP A 174 9.01 -9.12 -4.24
C TRP A 174 7.71 -8.51 -4.76
N GLY A 175 6.68 -9.34 -4.91
CA GLY A 175 5.37 -8.94 -5.43
C GLY A 175 4.53 -10.09 -5.94
N LEU A 176 3.28 -9.74 -6.23
CA LEU A 176 2.30 -10.49 -6.99
C LEU A 176 1.90 -9.63 -8.19
N MET A 177 1.96 -10.18 -9.41
CA MET A 177 1.48 -9.50 -10.62
C MET A 177 0.41 -10.32 -11.31
N VAL A 178 -0.68 -9.67 -11.71
CA VAL A 178 -1.79 -10.28 -12.45
C VAL A 178 -2.06 -9.49 -13.71
N VAL A 179 -2.30 -10.20 -14.81
CA VAL A 179 -2.75 -9.65 -16.10
C VAL A 179 -3.97 -10.43 -16.59
N PRO A 180 -4.92 -9.82 -17.33
CA PRO A 180 -5.95 -10.58 -18.03
C PRO A 180 -5.30 -11.49 -19.07
N SER A 181 -5.70 -12.77 -19.11
CA SER A 181 -5.28 -13.67 -20.18
C SER A 181 -5.99 -13.33 -21.49
N ASN A 182 -7.30 -13.03 -21.41
CA ASN A 182 -8.11 -12.55 -22.53
C ASN A 182 -8.55 -11.08 -22.34
N LEU A 183 -8.92 -10.42 -23.44
CA LEU A 183 -9.48 -9.07 -23.42
C LEU A 183 -10.99 -9.09 -23.68
N SER A 184 -11.76 -8.52 -22.75
CA SER A 184 -13.15 -8.12 -23.00
C SER A 184 -13.20 -6.91 -23.95
N SER A 185 -14.29 -6.76 -24.71
CA SER A 185 -14.61 -5.52 -25.44
C SER A 185 -14.84 -4.31 -24.52
N THR A 186 -14.97 -4.54 -23.20
CA THR A 186 -15.12 -3.51 -22.16
C THR A 186 -13.86 -3.36 -21.29
N ALA A 187 -12.72 -3.94 -21.69
CA ALA A 187 -11.47 -3.86 -20.93
C ALA A 187 -10.82 -2.47 -21.02
N LEU A 188 -9.93 -2.16 -20.06
CA LEU A 188 -9.12 -0.94 -20.03
C LEU A 188 -7.64 -1.27 -20.31
N PRO A 189 -7.24 -1.52 -21.58
CA PRO A 189 -5.94 -2.09 -21.93
C PRO A 189 -4.73 -1.15 -21.72
N SER A 190 -4.96 0.09 -21.26
CA SER A 190 -3.93 1.07 -20.91
C SER A 190 -4.02 1.57 -19.45
N VAL A 191 -4.90 0.97 -18.62
CA VAL A 191 -4.99 1.31 -17.20
C VAL A 191 -4.24 0.26 -16.39
N HIS A 192 -3.39 0.71 -15.48
CA HIS A 192 -2.58 -0.14 -14.61
C HIS A 192 -2.88 0.19 -13.15
N ILE A 193 -3.19 -0.83 -12.34
CA ILE A 193 -3.53 -0.69 -10.92
C ILE A 193 -2.37 -1.23 -10.07
N SER A 194 -2.01 -0.54 -8.99
CA SER A 194 -0.95 -0.98 -8.09
C SER A 194 -1.21 -0.70 -6.62
N SER A 195 -0.79 -1.62 -5.74
CA SER A 195 -0.88 -1.52 -4.28
C SER A 195 0.50 -1.75 -3.63
N PRO A 196 1.18 -0.70 -3.13
CA PRO A 196 2.49 -0.82 -2.50
C PRO A 196 2.43 -1.30 -1.04
N HIS A 197 1.25 -1.31 -0.42
CA HIS A 197 1.10 -1.50 1.03
C HIS A 197 0.02 -2.56 1.37
N PRO A 198 0.21 -3.82 0.97
CA PRO A 198 -0.63 -4.93 1.43
C PRO A 198 -0.77 -4.95 2.96
N LEU A 199 -1.91 -5.44 3.44
CA LEU A 199 -2.32 -5.53 4.86
C LEU A 199 -2.38 -4.21 5.68
N PHE A 200 -1.60 -3.18 5.36
CA PHE A 200 -1.51 -1.94 6.16
C PHE A 200 -2.48 -0.85 5.66
N ASP A 201 -2.66 -0.76 4.34
CA ASP A 201 -3.51 0.23 3.70
C ASP A 201 -4.91 -0.31 3.37
N TYR A 202 -5.11 -1.64 3.49
CA TYR A 202 -6.33 -2.38 3.13
C TYR A 202 -6.77 -2.22 1.66
N THR A 203 -5.82 -1.91 0.76
CA THR A 203 -6.07 -1.64 -0.66
C THR A 203 -5.83 -2.84 -1.59
N SER A 204 -5.34 -3.99 -1.11
CA SER A 204 -5.10 -5.19 -1.95
C SER A 204 -6.37 -5.70 -2.64
N GLN A 205 -7.40 -6.05 -1.85
CA GLN A 205 -8.68 -6.58 -2.33
C GLN A 205 -9.42 -5.55 -3.19
N GLN A 206 -9.40 -4.27 -2.77
CA GLN A 206 -9.95 -3.17 -3.57
C GLN A 206 -9.25 -3.03 -4.92
N SER A 207 -7.92 -3.09 -4.96
CA SER A 207 -7.13 -3.01 -6.20
C SER A 207 -7.44 -4.17 -7.13
N ALA A 208 -7.63 -5.37 -6.58
CA ALA A 208 -8.07 -6.56 -7.30
C ALA A 208 -9.49 -6.43 -7.85
N ALA A 209 -10.44 -5.94 -7.05
CA ALA A 209 -11.81 -5.71 -7.48
C ALA A 209 -11.90 -4.65 -8.59
N VAL A 210 -11.15 -3.54 -8.46
CA VAL A 210 -11.04 -2.52 -9.51
C VAL A 210 -10.40 -3.10 -10.77
N PHE A 211 -9.29 -3.85 -10.66
CA PHE A 211 -8.62 -4.49 -11.79
C PHE A 211 -9.55 -5.45 -12.54
N ALA A 212 -10.16 -6.41 -11.85
CA ALA A 212 -11.03 -7.43 -12.43
C ALA A 212 -12.32 -6.81 -13.00
N GLY A 213 -12.95 -5.90 -12.25
CA GLY A 213 -14.18 -5.24 -12.68
C GLY A 213 -13.99 -4.31 -13.89
N THR A 214 -12.81 -3.70 -14.05
CA THR A 214 -12.49 -2.84 -15.20
C THR A 214 -11.86 -3.59 -16.37
N GLY A 215 -11.31 -4.78 -16.17
CA GLY A 215 -10.42 -5.41 -17.15
C GLY A 215 -9.18 -4.55 -17.40
N ALA A 216 -8.62 -3.96 -16.34
CA ALA A 216 -7.37 -3.19 -16.42
C ALA A 216 -6.21 -4.07 -16.88
N LYS A 217 -5.19 -3.46 -17.49
CA LYS A 217 -4.10 -4.18 -18.15
C LYS A 217 -3.22 -4.98 -17.19
N SER A 218 -3.00 -4.46 -15.98
CA SER A 218 -2.21 -5.14 -14.94
C SER A 218 -2.62 -4.72 -13.54
N LEU A 219 -2.55 -5.66 -12.60
CA LEU A 219 -2.52 -5.46 -11.17
C LEU A 219 -1.13 -5.82 -10.65
N LEU A 220 -0.54 -4.96 -9.83
CA LEU A 220 0.71 -5.23 -9.12
C LEU A 220 0.55 -4.95 -7.62
N ILE A 221 0.81 -5.96 -6.78
CA ILE A 221 0.77 -5.83 -5.32
C ILE A 221 2.17 -6.15 -4.77
N SER A 222 2.66 -5.37 -3.80
CA SER A 222 3.93 -5.66 -3.10
C SER A 222 3.85 -7.00 -2.35
N GLY A 223 4.96 -7.74 -2.25
CA GLY A 223 5.03 -8.97 -1.44
C GLY A 223 5.36 -8.72 0.04
N ARG A 224 5.58 -7.46 0.43
CA ARG A 224 5.95 -7.06 1.79
C ARG A 224 5.33 -5.73 2.21
N ILE A 225 5.10 -5.56 3.52
CA ILE A 225 4.65 -4.28 4.07
C ILE A 225 5.82 -3.31 4.23
N ARG A 226 5.53 -2.00 4.12
CA ARG A 226 6.54 -0.93 4.26
C ARG A 226 7.41 -0.98 5.50
N SER A 227 6.94 -1.60 6.59
CA SER A 227 7.68 -1.75 7.87
C SER A 227 8.30 -3.14 8.10
N ALA A 228 8.53 -3.93 7.05
CA ALA A 228 9.21 -5.22 7.16
C ALA A 228 10.69 -5.13 7.59
N LEU A 229 11.38 -4.02 7.28
CA LEU A 229 12.70 -3.66 7.83
C LEU A 229 12.67 -2.23 8.40
N PHE A 230 13.07 -2.04 9.66
CA PHE A 230 13.11 -0.72 10.30
C PHE A 230 14.37 0.12 9.99
N ASN A 231 15.01 -0.12 8.86
CA ASN A 231 16.10 0.72 8.35
C ASN A 231 15.53 1.80 7.43
N GLN A 232 16.00 3.04 7.59
CA GLN A 232 15.65 4.13 6.66
C GLN A 232 16.20 3.84 5.24
N THR A 233 15.44 4.23 4.22
CA THR A 233 15.92 4.23 2.82
C THR A 233 17.08 5.22 2.62
N ASP A 234 18.01 4.84 1.74
CA ASP A 234 19.07 5.71 1.23
C ASP A 234 18.60 6.58 0.03
N CYS A 235 17.32 6.46 -0.36
CA CYS A 235 16.73 7.16 -1.49
C CYS A 235 15.94 8.40 -1.05
N ILE A 236 14.76 8.22 -0.45
CA ILE A 236 13.92 9.33 0.03
C ILE A 236 14.35 9.75 1.44
N HIS A 237 15.17 10.79 1.54
CA HIS A 237 15.44 11.45 2.82
C HIS A 237 14.29 12.41 3.19
N PRO A 238 13.64 12.25 4.35
CA PRO A 238 12.56 13.13 4.80
C PRO A 238 13.10 14.51 5.23
N SER A 239 12.32 15.56 4.98
CA SER A 239 12.64 16.92 5.41
C SER A 239 12.39 17.20 6.90
N SER A 240 11.92 16.21 7.65
CA SER A 240 11.71 16.27 9.10
C SER A 240 12.19 14.98 9.76
N ASN A 241 12.89 15.11 10.89
CA ASN A 241 13.34 13.99 11.73
C ASN A 241 12.20 13.17 12.37
N THR A 242 10.94 13.58 12.18
CA THR A 242 9.74 12.88 12.68
C THR A 242 9.16 11.87 11.68
N THR A 243 9.58 11.93 10.42
CA THR A 243 9.13 11.02 9.36
C THR A 243 10.27 10.03 9.07
N ILE A 244 9.94 8.77 8.80
CA ILE A 244 10.90 7.76 8.36
C ILE A 244 10.29 7.03 7.17
N TYR A 245 11.01 7.02 6.06
CA TYR A 245 10.74 6.16 4.92
C TYR A 245 11.68 4.96 5.03
N TYR A 246 11.15 3.74 4.97
CA TYR A 246 11.91 2.52 5.20
C TYR A 246 12.46 1.94 3.89
N LYS A 247 13.51 1.12 3.95
CA LYS A 247 14.02 0.38 2.77
C LYS A 247 12.96 -0.52 2.15
N THR A 248 12.10 -1.10 2.98
CA THR A 248 11.00 -1.96 2.56
C THR A 248 9.75 -1.21 2.09
N ASP A 249 9.77 0.13 1.98
CA ASP A 249 8.65 0.95 1.54
C ASP A 249 8.59 1.05 0.00
N PRO A 250 7.67 0.36 -0.69
CA PRO A 250 7.71 0.22 -2.14
C PRO A 250 7.27 1.46 -2.91
N ALA A 251 6.88 2.54 -2.20
CA ALA A 251 6.68 3.86 -2.80
C ALA A 251 7.91 4.77 -2.64
N HIS A 252 8.89 4.41 -1.79
CA HIS A 252 9.95 5.32 -1.34
C HIS A 252 11.39 4.77 -1.43
N ASP A 253 11.60 3.50 -1.78
CA ASP A 253 12.92 2.96 -2.13
C ASP A 253 12.95 2.49 -3.59
N VAL A 254 13.96 2.92 -4.36
CA VAL A 254 14.11 2.56 -5.79
C VAL A 254 14.59 1.12 -6.02
N ASN A 255 15.10 0.45 -4.98
CA ASN A 255 15.63 -0.91 -5.06
C ASN A 255 14.53 -1.98 -4.89
N GLU A 256 13.34 -1.62 -4.38
CA GLU A 256 12.27 -2.59 -4.20
C GLU A 256 11.74 -3.10 -5.57
N PRO A 257 11.64 -4.43 -5.79
CA PRO A 257 11.26 -5.00 -7.09
C PRO A 257 9.90 -4.54 -7.63
N PHE A 258 8.99 -4.11 -6.74
CA PHE A 258 7.74 -3.46 -7.08
C PHE A 258 7.94 -2.18 -7.92
N VAL A 259 8.90 -1.32 -7.56
CA VAL A 259 9.23 -0.10 -8.34
C VAL A 259 9.84 -0.46 -9.69
N VAL A 260 10.58 -1.56 -9.76
CA VAL A 260 11.23 -2.05 -10.98
C VAL A 260 10.19 -2.61 -11.95
N ALA A 261 9.23 -3.39 -11.46
CA ALA A 261 8.07 -3.83 -12.25
C ALA A 261 7.21 -2.64 -12.71
N LEU A 262 6.96 -1.63 -11.87
CA LEU A 262 6.23 -0.42 -12.28
C LEU A 262 6.92 0.36 -13.41
N LYS A 263 8.25 0.48 -13.39
CA LYS A 263 9.03 1.08 -14.48
C LYS A 263 8.90 0.26 -15.77
N GLU A 264 8.96 -1.07 -15.69
CA GLU A 264 8.81 -1.94 -16.86
C GLU A 264 7.39 -1.88 -17.43
N ILE A 265 6.36 -1.85 -16.58
CA ILE A 265 4.96 -1.62 -16.98
C ILE A 265 4.80 -0.29 -17.73
N TYR A 266 5.45 0.79 -17.23
CA TYR A 266 5.49 2.09 -17.91
C TYR A 266 6.23 2.02 -19.26
N HIS A 267 7.39 1.35 -19.32
CA HIS A 267 8.15 1.17 -20.56
C HIS A 267 7.37 0.38 -21.61
N TRP A 268 6.74 -0.73 -21.21
CA TRP A 268 5.87 -1.52 -22.08
C TRP A 268 4.73 -0.67 -22.61
N GLN A 269 4.00 0.07 -21.77
CA GLN A 269 2.86 0.89 -22.21
C GLN A 269 3.28 1.99 -23.20
N HIS A 270 4.40 2.67 -22.95
CA HIS A 270 4.92 3.71 -23.87
C HIS A 270 5.58 3.15 -25.14
N ALA A 271 5.93 1.85 -25.17
CA ALA A 271 6.36 1.16 -26.39
C ALA A 271 5.17 0.76 -27.30
N GLN A 272 3.93 0.78 -26.80
CA GLN A 272 2.77 0.42 -27.60
C GLN A 272 2.35 1.53 -28.58
N ALA A 273 1.67 1.15 -29.66
CA ALA A 273 1.13 2.09 -30.64
C ALA A 273 0.10 3.04 -30.00
N GLY A 274 0.49 4.29 -29.78
CA GLY A 274 -0.32 5.31 -29.09
C GLY A 274 0.22 5.71 -27.70
N GLY A 275 1.11 4.91 -27.11
CA GLY A 275 1.71 5.19 -25.80
C GLY A 275 0.68 5.26 -24.67
N CYS A 276 0.78 6.28 -23.82
CA CYS A 276 -0.16 6.53 -22.72
C CYS A 276 -1.02 7.79 -22.98
N PRO A 277 -2.11 7.71 -23.79
CA PRO A 277 -2.97 8.85 -24.04
C PRO A 277 -3.84 9.20 -22.81
N PRO A 278 -3.91 10.48 -22.38
CA PRO A 278 -4.69 10.91 -21.20
C PRO A 278 -6.18 10.50 -21.19
N GLU A 279 -6.74 10.23 -22.37
CA GLU A 279 -8.13 9.85 -22.59
C GLU A 279 -8.44 8.38 -22.19
N THR A 280 -7.45 7.48 -22.15
CA THR A 280 -7.68 6.05 -21.82
C THR A 280 -6.59 5.39 -20.98
N CYS A 281 -5.45 6.06 -20.75
CA CYS A 281 -4.31 5.51 -19.99
C CYS A 281 -4.15 6.15 -18.61
N ALA A 282 -3.78 5.33 -17.62
CA ALA A 282 -3.40 5.80 -16.28
C ALA A 282 -2.60 4.76 -15.51
N PHE A 283 -1.62 5.21 -14.72
CA PHE A 283 -0.94 4.41 -13.70
C PHE A 283 -1.52 4.79 -12.33
N ILE A 284 -2.49 4.01 -11.86
CA ILE A 284 -3.20 4.24 -10.61
C ILE A 284 -2.48 3.50 -9.47
N GLN A 285 -2.22 4.19 -8.37
CA GLN A 285 -1.63 3.60 -7.17
C GLN A 285 -2.49 3.85 -5.94
N MET A 286 -2.96 2.76 -5.33
CA MET A 286 -3.96 2.73 -4.27
C MET A 286 -3.30 2.66 -2.89
N HIS A 287 -3.35 3.78 -2.15
CA HIS A 287 -2.92 3.90 -0.76
C HIS A 287 -4.14 4.09 0.16
N GLY A 288 -3.92 3.81 1.45
CA GLY A 288 -4.90 3.90 2.52
C GLY A 288 -4.35 4.73 3.68
N LYS A 289 -5.17 5.64 4.20
CA LYS A 289 -4.81 6.57 5.27
C LYS A 289 -5.67 6.35 6.51
N ALA A 290 -5.04 6.45 7.68
CA ALA A 290 -5.74 6.46 8.96
C ALA A 290 -6.84 7.54 9.01
N THR A 291 -7.91 7.29 9.77
CA THR A 291 -9.05 8.22 9.91
C THR A 291 -8.68 9.60 10.45
N THR A 292 -7.55 9.70 11.16
CA THR A 292 -6.98 10.95 11.69
C THR A 292 -6.17 11.74 10.65
N THR A 293 -5.76 11.11 9.54
CA THR A 293 -4.92 11.72 8.50
C THR A 293 -5.79 12.22 7.35
N CYS A 294 -5.67 13.51 7.02
CA CYS A 294 -6.57 14.21 6.11
C CYS A 294 -8.06 13.87 6.41
N PRO A 295 -8.55 14.14 7.64
CA PRO A 295 -9.79 13.56 8.15
C PRO A 295 -11.07 14.12 7.49
N ARG A 296 -10.93 15.14 6.63
CA ARG A 296 -12.02 15.72 5.84
C ARG A 296 -12.21 15.01 4.50
N ASP A 297 -11.22 14.27 4.03
CA ASP A 297 -11.19 13.68 2.69
C ASP A 297 -11.49 12.18 2.80
N GLN A 298 -12.52 11.68 2.11
CA GLN A 298 -12.75 10.24 1.98
C GLN A 298 -11.75 9.66 0.97
N VAL A 299 -11.51 10.39 -0.12
CA VAL A 299 -10.49 10.09 -1.13
C VAL A 299 -9.75 11.38 -1.46
N PHE A 300 -8.43 11.40 -1.29
CA PHE A 300 -7.55 12.45 -1.78
C PHE A 300 -6.76 11.91 -2.97
N LEU A 301 -6.79 12.63 -4.10
CA LEU A 301 -6.06 12.27 -5.32
C LEU A 301 -4.85 13.19 -5.50
N SER A 302 -3.73 12.67 -6.00
CA SER A 302 -2.58 13.50 -6.41
C SER A 302 -1.85 12.92 -7.63
N SER A 303 -1.25 13.79 -8.44
CA SER A 303 -0.33 13.40 -9.53
C SER A 303 1.14 13.57 -9.14
N GLY A 304 1.46 13.50 -7.85
CA GLY A 304 2.85 13.58 -7.35
C GLY A 304 3.41 15.00 -7.21
N LEU A 305 2.57 16.05 -7.33
CA LEU A 305 3.02 17.45 -7.33
C LEU A 305 2.86 18.09 -5.95
N SER A 306 3.73 19.08 -5.67
CA SER A 306 3.74 19.82 -4.40
C SER A 306 2.56 20.78 -4.25
N ARG A 307 2.43 21.44 -3.08
CA ARG A 307 1.47 22.55 -2.85
C ARG A 307 2.02 23.92 -3.29
N SER A 308 2.94 23.98 -4.26
CA SER A 308 3.40 25.26 -4.81
C SER A 308 2.30 25.93 -5.63
N ALA A 309 2.32 27.26 -5.80
CA ALA A 309 1.26 27.97 -6.52
C ALA A 309 1.04 27.42 -7.95
N SER A 310 2.10 27.19 -8.71
CA SER A 310 2.01 26.60 -10.06
C SER A 310 1.62 25.12 -10.06
N SER A 311 1.95 24.38 -8.98
CA SER A 311 1.48 23.00 -8.80
C SER A 311 -0.01 22.93 -8.48
N VAL A 312 -0.56 23.88 -7.71
CA VAL A 312 -1.99 24.00 -7.44
C VAL A 312 -2.73 24.46 -8.71
N GLU A 313 -2.19 25.45 -9.41
CA GLU A 313 -2.68 25.95 -10.69
C GLU A 313 -2.81 24.81 -11.72
N TRP A 314 -1.84 23.89 -11.77
CA TRP A 314 -1.85 22.71 -12.64
C TRP A 314 -3.12 21.85 -12.46
N TYR A 315 -3.61 21.65 -11.22
CA TYR A 315 -4.85 20.90 -10.97
C TYR A 315 -6.13 21.66 -11.32
N THR A 316 -6.04 22.99 -11.48
CA THR A 316 -7.19 23.87 -11.80
C THR A 316 -7.22 24.35 -13.24
N SER A 317 -6.14 24.19 -14.01
CA SER A 317 -6.05 24.69 -15.37
C SER A 317 -7.09 24.04 -16.29
N PRO A 318 -7.87 24.82 -17.07
CA PRO A 318 -8.78 24.27 -18.09
C PRO A 318 -8.06 23.38 -19.11
N SER A 319 -6.77 23.64 -19.39
CA SER A 319 -5.96 22.78 -20.27
C SER A 319 -5.81 21.34 -19.76
N HIS A 320 -6.01 21.10 -18.47
CA HIS A 320 -5.77 19.81 -17.81
C HIS A 320 -7.04 19.07 -17.41
N GLU A 321 -8.23 19.57 -17.75
CA GLU A 321 -9.51 18.93 -17.41
C GLU A 321 -9.68 17.53 -18.05
N HIS A 322 -8.95 17.27 -19.14
CA HIS A 322 -8.91 15.97 -19.83
C HIS A 322 -7.98 14.93 -19.16
N LEU A 323 -7.12 15.33 -18.21
CA LEU A 323 -6.12 14.42 -17.63
C LEU A 323 -6.76 13.35 -16.72
N PRO A 324 -6.17 12.14 -16.62
CA PRO A 324 -6.65 11.00 -15.83
C PRO A 324 -7.21 11.36 -14.47
N ILE A 325 -6.46 12.14 -13.69
CA ILE A 325 -6.83 12.49 -12.31
C ILE A 325 -8.09 13.35 -12.22
N ARG A 326 -8.32 14.27 -13.18
CA ARG A 326 -9.52 15.13 -13.21
C ARG A 326 -10.76 14.34 -13.59
N ARG A 327 -10.61 13.37 -14.50
CA ARG A 327 -11.69 12.48 -14.95
C ARG A 327 -12.09 11.49 -13.85
N LEU A 328 -11.11 10.85 -13.20
CA LEU A 328 -11.36 9.99 -12.04
C LEU A 328 -12.00 10.79 -10.88
N GLN A 329 -11.54 12.01 -10.58
CA GLN A 329 -12.18 12.84 -9.55
C GLN A 329 -13.65 13.12 -9.88
N ARG A 330 -13.97 13.46 -11.14
CA ARG A 330 -15.35 13.75 -11.57
C ARG A 330 -16.25 12.53 -11.36
N ASN A 331 -15.81 11.35 -11.78
CA ASN A 331 -16.65 10.15 -11.74
C ASN A 331 -16.75 9.54 -10.34
N LEU A 332 -15.72 9.66 -9.50
CA LEU A 332 -15.83 9.36 -8.07
C LEU A 332 -16.81 10.27 -7.34
N ARG A 333 -16.91 11.56 -7.72
CA ARG A 333 -17.96 12.47 -7.18
C ARG A 333 -19.37 12.09 -7.65
N THR A 334 -19.52 11.48 -8.83
CA THR A 334 -20.79 10.92 -9.31
C THR A 334 -21.16 9.65 -8.56
N ALA A 335 -20.21 8.72 -8.38
CA ALA A 335 -20.42 7.44 -7.71
C ALA A 335 -20.61 7.59 -6.19
N PHE A 336 -19.92 8.55 -5.56
CA PHE A 336 -19.96 8.81 -4.12
C PHE A 336 -20.40 10.26 -3.81
N PRO A 337 -21.65 10.65 -4.08
CA PRO A 337 -22.12 12.05 -4.00
C PRO A 337 -22.16 12.65 -2.60
N THR A 338 -21.95 11.83 -1.55
CA THR A 338 -21.85 12.27 -0.14
C THR A 338 -20.40 12.37 0.36
N TRP A 339 -19.42 11.97 -0.45
CA TRP A 339 -18.00 11.94 -0.06
C TRP A 339 -17.26 13.17 -0.56
N ASN A 340 -16.34 13.67 0.26
CA ASN A 340 -15.33 14.61 -0.19
C ASN A 340 -14.21 13.84 -0.93
N ILE A 341 -14.33 13.83 -2.25
CA ILE A 341 -13.26 13.45 -3.20
C ILE A 341 -12.50 14.73 -3.57
N SER A 342 -11.21 14.83 -3.26
CA SER A 342 -10.45 16.09 -3.36
C SER A 342 -9.11 15.94 -4.08
N LEU A 343 -8.60 17.08 -4.54
CA LEU A 343 -7.29 17.29 -5.17
C LEU A 343 -6.46 18.25 -4.30
N PRO A 344 -5.16 18.47 -4.60
CA PRO A 344 -4.37 19.47 -3.88
C PRO A 344 -4.93 20.90 -4.02
N SER A 345 -5.73 21.18 -5.05
CA SER A 345 -6.51 22.42 -5.21
C SER A 345 -7.74 22.54 -4.29
N ASP A 346 -8.23 21.42 -3.76
CA ASP A 346 -9.54 21.33 -3.11
C ASP A 346 -9.41 21.06 -1.60
N SER A 347 -8.28 20.46 -1.16
CA SER A 347 -7.97 20.15 0.24
C SER A 347 -6.51 20.46 0.58
N GLU A 348 -6.26 20.87 1.83
CA GLU A 348 -4.93 21.03 2.44
C GLU A 348 -4.29 19.70 2.88
N CYS A 349 -4.78 18.56 2.38
CA CYS A 349 -4.12 17.28 2.60
C CYS A 349 -2.66 17.29 2.09
N SER A 350 -1.76 16.74 2.91
CA SER A 350 -0.31 16.72 2.66
C SER A 350 0.18 15.49 1.90
N LEU A 351 -0.66 14.45 1.75
CA LEU A 351 -0.38 13.14 1.14
C LEU A 351 -0.31 13.23 -0.41
N THR A 352 0.54 14.14 -0.87
CA THR A 352 0.65 14.61 -2.25
C THR A 352 1.50 13.74 -3.16
N ALA A 353 2.03 12.61 -2.65
CA ALA A 353 2.94 11.70 -3.36
C ALA A 353 4.22 12.35 -3.91
N THR A 354 4.60 13.53 -3.41
CA THR A 354 5.83 14.25 -3.83
C THR A 354 7.13 13.52 -3.53
N THR A 355 7.07 12.48 -2.71
CA THR A 355 8.17 11.56 -2.37
C THR A 355 8.08 10.22 -3.09
N ASN A 356 7.01 9.94 -3.84
CA ASN A 356 6.82 8.66 -4.50
C ASN A 356 7.82 8.49 -5.66
N VAL A 357 8.67 7.47 -5.62
CA VAL A 357 9.78 7.31 -6.58
C VAL A 357 9.28 7.01 -8.00
N PHE A 358 8.21 6.23 -8.14
CA PHE A 358 7.57 5.97 -9.43
C PHE A 358 6.76 7.18 -9.91
N GLY A 359 6.03 7.84 -9.01
CA GLY A 359 5.32 9.09 -9.32
C GLY A 359 6.24 10.22 -9.80
N ARG A 360 7.48 10.28 -9.29
CA ARG A 360 8.53 11.19 -9.81
C ARG A 360 9.00 10.78 -11.20
N TYR A 361 9.26 9.50 -11.41
CA TYR A 361 9.70 8.94 -12.69
C TYR A 361 8.71 9.22 -13.83
N VAL A 362 7.42 8.89 -13.63
CA VAL A 362 6.34 9.13 -14.60
C VAL A 362 6.15 10.62 -14.91
N ASN A 363 6.43 11.51 -13.94
CA ASN A 363 6.39 12.96 -14.14
C ASN A 363 7.77 13.55 -14.53
N GLY A 364 8.49 12.84 -15.40
CA GLY A 364 9.65 13.35 -16.14
C GLY A 364 10.92 13.59 -15.33
N ILE A 365 11.05 13.01 -14.13
CA ILE A 365 12.31 13.03 -13.38
C ILE A 365 13.19 11.86 -13.82
N ALA A 366 14.42 12.17 -14.25
CA ALA A 366 15.38 11.16 -14.70
C ALA A 366 15.68 10.15 -13.58
N GLU A 367 15.90 8.88 -13.95
CA GLU A 367 15.99 7.77 -12.99
C GLU A 367 17.02 8.00 -11.88
N GLY A 368 18.23 8.49 -12.22
CA GLY A 368 19.27 8.83 -11.23
C GLY A 368 18.96 10.03 -10.33
N GLU A 369 17.87 10.76 -10.58
CA GLU A 369 17.43 11.90 -9.76
C GLU A 369 16.18 11.61 -8.91
N VAL A 370 15.43 10.51 -9.14
CA VAL A 370 14.10 10.30 -8.50
C VAL A 370 14.15 10.20 -6.98
N CYS A 371 15.31 9.92 -6.37
CA CYS A 371 15.48 9.95 -4.92
C CYS A 371 15.54 11.39 -4.35
N VAL A 372 16.18 12.32 -5.06
CA VAL A 372 16.48 13.67 -4.55
C VAL A 372 15.60 14.77 -5.13
N LYS A 373 14.92 14.52 -6.26
CA LYS A 373 14.24 15.56 -7.05
C LYS A 373 12.74 15.25 -7.18
N GLY A 374 11.91 16.17 -6.67
CA GLY A 374 10.45 16.11 -6.85
C GLY A 374 10.01 16.59 -8.23
N ALA A 375 8.86 16.08 -8.69
CA ALA A 375 8.20 16.54 -9.90
C ALA A 375 7.69 17.99 -9.77
N THR A 376 7.48 18.65 -10.91
CA THR A 376 6.99 20.04 -10.98
C THR A 376 5.84 20.17 -11.97
N ALA A 377 5.04 21.23 -11.87
CA ALA A 377 3.97 21.53 -12.84
C ALA A 377 4.44 21.60 -14.31
N LYS A 378 5.75 21.76 -14.57
CA LYS A 378 6.34 21.75 -15.92
C LYS A 378 6.77 20.35 -16.39
N SER A 379 7.09 19.43 -15.49
CA SER A 379 7.48 18.05 -15.82
C SER A 379 6.34 17.06 -15.71
N ALA A 380 5.21 17.49 -15.15
CA ALA A 380 4.04 16.66 -14.92
C ALA A 380 3.39 16.18 -16.24
N THR A 381 3.29 14.86 -16.40
CA THR A 381 2.60 14.21 -17.52
C THR A 381 1.10 14.04 -17.23
N GLY A 382 0.75 13.83 -15.96
CA GLY A 382 -0.62 13.56 -15.52
C GLY A 382 -1.07 12.10 -15.64
N GLU A 383 -0.18 11.22 -16.14
CA GLU A 383 -0.41 9.78 -16.27
C GLU A 383 -0.44 9.06 -14.91
N PHE A 384 0.30 9.58 -13.93
CA PHE A 384 0.32 9.05 -12.56
C PHE A 384 -0.86 9.56 -11.72
N VAL A 385 -1.57 8.64 -11.10
CA VAL A 385 -2.71 8.89 -10.21
C VAL A 385 -2.52 8.18 -8.88
N HIS A 386 -2.05 8.93 -7.87
CA HIS A 386 -2.00 8.50 -6.49
C HIS A 386 -3.37 8.68 -5.82
N VAL A 387 -3.81 7.68 -5.08
CA VAL A 387 -5.12 7.65 -4.40
C VAL A 387 -4.90 7.39 -2.91
N GLU A 388 -5.43 8.25 -2.04
CA GLU A 388 -5.25 8.19 -0.58
C GLU A 388 -6.59 8.14 0.15
N GLN A 389 -6.90 7.01 0.78
CA GLN A 389 -8.28 6.61 1.06
C GLN A 389 -8.57 6.39 2.54
N ALA A 390 -9.68 6.96 3.04
CA ALA A 390 -10.19 6.63 4.36
C ALA A 390 -10.77 5.19 4.37
N PRO A 391 -10.84 4.49 5.53
CA PRO A 391 -11.27 3.08 5.59
C PRO A 391 -12.69 2.78 5.07
N VAL A 392 -13.55 3.79 4.93
CA VAL A 392 -14.87 3.66 4.27
C VAL A 392 -14.75 3.55 2.75
N ALA A 393 -13.72 4.15 2.15
CA ALA A 393 -13.47 4.08 0.71
C ALA A 393 -12.76 2.79 0.28
N THR A 394 -12.13 2.09 1.22
CA THR A 394 -11.49 0.77 1.02
C THR A 394 -12.37 -0.41 1.43
N SER A 395 -13.63 -0.19 1.85
CA SER A 395 -14.55 -1.28 2.18
C SER A 395 -15.15 -1.95 0.93
N GLU A 396 -15.44 -3.24 1.03
CA GLU A 396 -16.05 -4.06 -0.03
C GLU A 396 -17.34 -3.45 -0.60
N GLU A 397 -18.13 -2.82 0.27
CA GLU A 397 -19.37 -2.07 -0.02
C GLU A 397 -19.16 -0.95 -1.06
N SER A 398 -17.92 -0.50 -1.25
CA SER A 398 -17.53 0.57 -2.16
C SER A 398 -16.92 0.06 -3.47
N TYR A 399 -16.67 -1.24 -3.63
CA TYR A 399 -15.88 -1.76 -4.76
C TYR A 399 -16.60 -1.62 -6.11
N GLU A 400 -17.91 -1.86 -6.17
CA GLU A 400 -18.70 -1.69 -7.40
C GLU A 400 -18.70 -0.22 -7.89
N ALA A 401 -18.92 0.71 -6.96
CA ALA A 401 -18.89 2.15 -7.25
C ALA A 401 -17.48 2.64 -7.64
N TRP A 402 -16.41 2.02 -7.12
CA TRP A 402 -15.03 2.24 -7.56
C TRP A 402 -14.76 1.70 -8.97
N VAL A 403 -15.22 0.48 -9.28
CA VAL A 403 -15.13 -0.11 -10.64
C VAL A 403 -15.80 0.80 -11.65
N GLU A 404 -17.03 1.26 -11.38
CA GLU A 404 -17.78 2.13 -12.28
C GLU A 404 -17.11 3.50 -12.46
N ALA A 405 -16.64 4.12 -11.36
CA ALA A 405 -15.93 5.40 -11.43
C ALA A 405 -14.63 5.32 -12.28
N VAL A 406 -13.94 4.18 -12.25
CA VAL A 406 -12.73 3.93 -13.08
C VAL A 406 -13.12 3.60 -14.53
N ARG A 407 -14.17 2.79 -14.77
CA ARG A 407 -14.71 2.53 -16.12
C ARG A 407 -15.08 3.84 -16.83
N GLU A 408 -15.95 4.65 -16.24
CA GLU A 408 -16.36 5.94 -16.81
C GLU A 408 -15.18 6.92 -16.93
N ALA A 409 -14.13 6.76 -16.13
CA ALA A 409 -12.95 7.62 -16.20
C ALA A 409 -11.98 7.25 -17.33
N PHE A 410 -12.06 6.06 -17.93
CA PHE A 410 -11.03 5.56 -18.87
C PHE A 410 -11.52 4.70 -20.04
N GLY A 411 -12.72 4.12 -20.00
CA GLY A 411 -13.28 3.29 -21.08
C GLY A 411 -13.57 4.04 -22.38
N GLY A 412 -13.44 5.36 -22.36
CA GLY A 412 -13.76 6.26 -23.46
C GLY A 412 -15.26 6.49 -23.58
N TYR A 413 -15.64 7.73 -23.90
CA TYR A 413 -16.97 7.92 -24.48
C TYR A 413 -16.98 7.24 -25.85
N ALA A 414 -17.80 6.21 -26.01
CA ALA A 414 -18.34 5.90 -27.33
C ALA A 414 -19.02 7.18 -27.85
N VAL A 415 -18.46 7.76 -28.90
CA VAL A 415 -18.82 9.12 -29.34
C VAL A 415 -20.30 9.15 -29.76
N MET A 416 -21.08 9.96 -29.05
CA MET A 416 -22.47 10.33 -29.39
C MET A 416 -22.50 11.60 -30.25
#